data_AF-A0A355SYB9-F1
#
_entry.id   AF-A0A355SYB9-F1
#
_cell.length_a   1.000
_cell.length_b   1.000
_cell.length_c   1.000
_cell.angle_alpha   90.00
_cell.angle_beta   90.00
_cell.angle_gamma   90.00
#
_symmetry.space_group_name_H-M   'P 1'
#
loop_
_entity.id
_entity.type
_entity.pdbx_description
1 polymer ?
#
loop_
_entity_poly.entity_id
_entity_poly.type
_entity_poly.pdbx_seq_one_letter_code
_entity_poly.pdbx_strand_id
1 'polypeptide(L)'
;MQLLTEGLSDNPALAEKEPKFVLAICHMLNDKAQVNAVRVVDDGAGPILSCARIPHQSLTILDELRMRGKLTQQSIDEAVWNPL
;
A
#
# COMPACT_ATOMS: atom_id res chain seq x y z
N MET A 1 -5.62 -0.35 12.42
CA MET A 1 -4.57 0.54 11.88
C MET A 1 -3.46 0.70 12.92
N GLN A 2 -3.73 1.35 14.05
CA GLN A 2 -2.73 1.63 15.09
C GLN A 2 -1.97 0.39 15.59
N LEU A 3 -2.68 -0.66 16.04
CA LEU A 3 -2.10 -1.95 16.48
C LEU A 3 -1.19 -2.65 15.45
N LEU A 4 -1.35 -2.33 14.16
CA LEU A 4 -0.66 -2.98 13.06
C LEU A 4 0.59 -2.20 12.64
N THR A 5 0.46 -0.88 12.64
CA THR A 5 1.61 0.02 12.62
C THR A 5 2.53 -0.28 13.79
N GLU A 6 1.99 -0.36 15.01
CA GLU A 6 2.72 -0.73 16.22
C GLU A 6 3.39 -2.11 16.09
N GLY A 7 2.65 -3.13 15.64
CA GLY A 7 3.22 -4.47 15.46
C GLY A 7 4.32 -4.57 14.40
N LEU A 8 4.28 -3.74 13.34
CA LEU A 8 5.35 -3.66 12.35
C LEU A 8 6.53 -2.81 12.82
N SER A 9 6.28 -1.74 13.57
CA SER A 9 7.34 -0.94 14.18
C SER A 9 8.10 -1.75 15.24
N ASP A 10 7.39 -2.54 16.05
CA ASP A 10 7.98 -3.42 17.07
C ASP A 10 8.68 -4.64 16.46
N ASN A 11 8.25 -5.09 15.28
CA ASN A 11 8.85 -6.22 14.57
C ASN A 11 8.86 -6.00 13.04
N PRO A 12 9.84 -5.24 12.52
CA PRO A 12 9.99 -4.94 11.09
C PRO A 12 9.99 -6.17 10.18
N ALA A 13 10.60 -7.25 10.67
CA ALA A 13 10.76 -8.49 9.92
C ALA A 13 9.45 -9.29 9.79
N LEU A 14 8.38 -8.88 10.48
CA LEU A 14 7.09 -9.57 10.42
C LEU A 14 6.49 -9.54 9.01
N ALA A 15 6.68 -8.44 8.26
CA ALA A 15 6.20 -8.36 6.88
C ALA A 15 6.90 -9.35 5.95
N GLU A 16 8.19 -9.62 6.20
CA GLU A 16 9.00 -10.58 5.42
C GLU A 16 8.75 -12.02 5.86
N LYS A 17 8.60 -12.26 7.16
CA LYS A 17 8.39 -13.60 7.73
C LYS A 17 6.97 -14.11 7.51
N GLU A 18 5.97 -13.22 7.55
CA GLU A 18 4.54 -13.57 7.48
C GLU A 18 3.79 -12.73 6.42
N PRO A 19 4.15 -12.85 5.13
CA PRO A 19 3.56 -12.03 4.06
C PRO A 19 2.04 -12.28 3.88
N LYS A 20 1.57 -13.48 4.23
CA LYS A 20 0.14 -13.83 4.19
C LYS A 20 -0.69 -13.02 5.19
N PHE A 21 -0.13 -12.73 6.35
CA PHE A 21 -0.78 -11.92 7.37
C PHE A 21 -0.96 -10.48 6.87
N VAL A 22 0.10 -9.89 6.33
CA VAL A 22 0.06 -8.56 5.71
C VAL A 22 -0.95 -8.50 4.57
N LEU A 23 -0.98 -9.51 3.68
CA LEU A 23 -1.96 -9.63 2.61
C LEU A 23 -3.41 -9.68 3.12
N ALA A 24 -3.69 -10.49 4.14
CA ALA A 24 -5.04 -10.58 4.73
C ALA A 24 -5.52 -9.22 5.27
N ILE A 25 -4.61 -8.45 5.85
CA ILE A 25 -4.89 -7.10 6.35
C ILE A 25 -5.15 -6.13 5.21
N CYS A 26 -4.33 -6.15 4.15
CA CYS A 26 -4.57 -5.36 2.95
C CYS A 26 -5.96 -5.65 2.36
N HIS A 27 -6.36 -6.92 2.30
CA HIS A 27 -7.71 -7.31 1.88
C HIS A 27 -8.80 -6.75 2.78
N MET A 28 -8.64 -6.82 4.10
CA MET A 28 -9.61 -6.25 5.06
C MET A 28 -9.72 -4.73 4.94
N LEU A 29 -8.60 -4.03 4.69
CA LEU A 29 -8.56 -2.57 4.51
C LEU A 29 -9.23 -2.15 3.19
N ASN A 30 -9.01 -2.92 2.12
CA ASN A 30 -9.69 -2.71 0.85
C ASN A 30 -11.21 -2.88 0.99
N ASP A 31 -11.66 -3.94 1.65
CA ASP A 31 -13.09 -4.24 1.80
C ASP A 31 -13.81 -3.21 2.69
N LYS A 32 -13.20 -2.82 3.82
CA LYS A 32 -13.86 -1.95 4.82
C LYS A 32 -13.63 -0.45 4.62
N ALA A 33 -12.49 -0.05 4.07
CA ALA A 33 -12.09 1.35 3.96
C ALA A 33 -11.82 1.80 2.52
N GLN A 34 -11.99 0.90 1.54
CA GLN A 34 -11.68 1.14 0.13
C GLN A 34 -10.23 1.60 -0.09
N VAL A 35 -9.32 1.12 0.76
CA VAL A 35 -7.88 1.34 0.62
C VAL A 35 -7.36 0.35 -0.41
N ASN A 36 -6.89 0.85 -1.54
CA ASN A 36 -6.36 0.06 -2.66
C ASN A 36 -4.87 0.31 -2.92
N ALA A 37 -4.23 1.15 -2.12
CA ALA A 37 -2.78 1.31 -2.10
C ALA A 37 -2.26 1.24 -0.67
N VAL A 38 -1.28 0.36 -0.45
CA VAL A 38 -0.63 0.14 0.85
C VAL A 38 0.86 0.05 0.62
N ARG A 39 1.65 0.72 1.46
CA ARG A 39 3.11 0.58 1.47
C ARG A 39 3.64 0.60 2.88
N VAL A 40 4.82 0.03 3.08
CA VAL A 40 5.59 0.21 4.31
C VAL A 40 6.52 1.42 4.11
N VAL A 41 6.54 2.34 5.07
CA VAL A 41 7.47 3.48 5.10
C VAL A 41 8.14 3.56 6.46
N ASP A 42 9.32 4.15 6.54
CA ASP A 42 9.98 4.46 7.80
C ASP A 42 9.70 5.93 8.16
N ASP A 43 9.16 6.18 9.35
CA ASP A 43 8.85 7.54 9.85
C ASP A 43 9.92 8.11 10.79
N GLY A 44 11.04 7.39 10.97
CA GLY A 44 12.12 7.73 11.89
C GLY A 44 11.98 7.10 13.28
N ALA A 45 10.81 6.57 13.63
CA ALA A 45 10.60 5.72 14.81
C ALA A 45 10.55 4.23 14.45
N GLY A 46 10.31 3.90 13.18
CA GLY A 46 10.36 2.55 12.65
C GLY A 46 9.48 2.39 11.41
N PRO A 47 9.39 1.17 10.87
CA PRO A 47 8.51 0.90 9.74
C PRO A 47 7.04 0.93 10.17
N ILE A 48 6.26 1.68 9.40
CA ILE A 48 4.82 1.86 9.55
C ILE A 48 4.10 1.48 8.26
N LEU A 49 2.83 1.10 8.36
CA LEU A 49 1.94 0.96 7.21
C LEU A 49 1.35 2.31 6.82
N SER A 50 1.65 2.77 5.61
CA SER A 50 0.98 3.89 4.97
C SER A 50 -0.10 3.36 4.02
N CYS A 51 -1.29 3.95 4.08
CA CYS A 51 -2.47 3.51 3.33
C CYS A 51 -3.08 4.70 2.57
N ALA A 52 -3.46 4.50 1.31
CA ALA A 52 -4.09 5.50 0.46
C ALA A 52 -5.29 4.93 -0.29
N ARG A 53 -6.27 5.80 -0.56
CA ARG A 53 -7.45 5.50 -1.36
C ARG A 53 -7.34 6.22 -2.69
N ILE A 54 -7.18 5.44 -3.76
CA ILE A 54 -7.21 5.92 -5.13
C ILE A 54 -8.66 5.85 -5.62
N PRO A 55 -9.24 6.95 -6.13
CA PRO A 55 -10.56 6.90 -6.76
C PRO A 55 -10.61 5.83 -7.85
N HIS A 56 -11.71 5.07 -7.91
CA HIS A 56 -11.83 3.93 -8.82
C HIS A 56 -11.55 4.30 -10.29
N GLN A 57 -12.06 5.45 -10.74
CA GLN A 57 -11.81 5.96 -12.11
C GLN A 57 -10.33 6.18 -12.38
N SER A 58 -9.60 6.75 -11.42
CA SER A 58 -8.16 6.95 -11.52
C SER A 58 -7.42 5.61 -11.57
N LEU A 59 -7.83 4.63 -10.75
CA LEU A 59 -7.25 3.28 -10.75
C LEU A 59 -7.43 2.60 -12.11
N THR A 60 -8.61 2.68 -12.71
CA THR A 60 -8.90 2.12 -14.04
C THR A 60 -8.00 2.72 -15.11
N ILE A 61 -7.82 4.04 -15.12
CA ILE A 61 -6.94 4.73 -16.07
C ILE A 61 -5.49 4.28 -15.90
N LEU A 62 -5.02 4.19 -14.66
CA LEU A 62 -3.66 3.74 -14.33
C LEU A 62 -3.42 2.30 -14.81
N ASP A 63 -4.39 1.40 -14.58
CA ASP A 63 -4.32 0.01 -15.05
C ASP A 63 -4.32 -0.10 -16.58
N GLU A 64 -5.12 0.69 -17.29
CA GLU A 64 -5.10 0.70 -18.75
C GLU A 64 -3.74 1.15 -19.29
N LEU A 65 -3.16 2.20 -18.70
CA LEU A 65 -1.84 2.69 -19.11
C LEU A 65 -0.74 1.65 -18.81
N ARG A 66 -0.87 0.91 -17.70
CA ARG A 66 0.00 -0.22 -17.36
C ARG A 66 -0.10 -1.34 -18.39
N MET A 67 -1.31 -1.77 -18.72
CA MET A 67 -1.54 -2.83 -19.73
C MET A 67 -1.02 -2.45 -21.12
N ARG A 68 -0.99 -1.15 -21.45
CA ARG A 68 -0.44 -0.62 -22.71
C ARG A 68 1.09 -0.41 -22.66
N GLY A 69 1.74 -0.72 -21.53
CA GLY A 69 3.19 -0.53 -21.34
C GLY A 69 3.63 0.94 -21.28
N LYS A 70 2.69 1.87 -21.05
CA LYS A 70 2.99 3.31 -20.91
C LYS A 70 3.37 3.70 -19.48
N LEU A 71 3.01 2.87 -18.51
CA LEU A 71 3.30 3.03 -17.10
C LEU A 71 3.79 1.71 -16.52
N THR A 72 4.74 1.78 -15.59
CA THR A 72 5.15 0.62 -14.79
C THR A 72 4.35 0.60 -13.49
N GLN A 73 4.29 -0.55 -12.83
CA GLN A 73 3.71 -0.64 -11.48
C GLN A 73 4.42 0.32 -10.51
N GLN A 74 5.75 0.42 -10.62
CA GLN A 74 6.55 1.31 -9.78
C GLN A 74 6.17 2.79 -9.98
N SER A 75 5.95 3.24 -11.21
CA SER A 75 5.53 4.62 -11.49
C SER A 75 4.11 4.92 -11.00
N ILE A 76 3.21 3.94 -11.04
CA ILE A 76 1.87 4.06 -10.44
C ILE A 76 1.99 4.18 -8.93
N ASP A 77 2.76 3.31 -8.30
CA ASP A 77 2.98 3.32 -6.86
C ASP A 77 3.59 4.68 -6.44
N GLU A 78 4.62 5.17 -7.13
CA GLU A 78 5.20 6.50 -6.86
C GLU A 78 4.19 7.64 -6.98
N ALA A 79 3.36 7.67 -8.02
CA ALA A 79 2.36 8.72 -8.24
C ALA A 79 1.26 8.75 -7.16
N VAL A 80 0.93 7.59 -6.58
CA VAL A 80 -0.04 7.50 -5.48
C VAL A 80 0.47 8.15 -4.20
N TRP A 81 1.79 8.11 -3.99
CA TRP A 81 2.41 8.55 -2.74
C TRP A 81 3.14 9.88 -2.82
N ASN A 82 3.48 10.33 -4.02
CA ASN A 82 4.06 11.63 -4.32
C ASN A 82 3.20 12.34 -5.38
N PRO A 83 1.99 12.79 -5.02
CA PRO A 83 1.24 13.68 -5.88
C PRO A 83 1.99 15.01 -5.95
N LEU A 84 2.53 15.34 -7.13
CA LEU A 84 3.16 16.64 -7.42
C LEU A 84 2.26 17.81 -7.03
#